data_AF-A0A940JSG2-F1
#
_entry.id   AF-A0A940JSG2-F1
#
_cell.length_a   1.000
_cell.length_b   1.000
_cell.length_c   1.000
_cell.angle_alpha   90.00
_cell.angle_beta   90.00
_cell.angle_gamma   90.00
#
_symmetry.space_group_name_H-M   'P 1'
#
loop_
_entity.id
_entity.type
_entity.pdbx_description
1 polymer ?
#
loop_
_entity_poly.entity_id
_entity_poly.type
_entity_poly.pdbx_seq_one_letter_code
_entity_poly.pdbx_strand_id
1 'polypeptide(L)'
;ATTIGNLRLLEQDYDEDVAAAADWGRKALAASQKADELRAGGDAAGADKFDNLAKVAIGKQISSEGEANTAKPTIDAQNQVVDKLKDGLNGLKAKREELVAKRNELVARAKVAEAQSQVIDAIKSVDVMDPTSDLGRFEEKIRREEAKVLGQQELAASTLDAQFESLDDVGEEIEIEARLSALKSGGQKAIG
;
A
#
# COMPACT_ATOMS: atom_id res chain seq x y z
N ALA A 1 -2.40 -3.49 -30.51
CA ALA A 1 -1.61 -3.92 -31.68
C ALA A 1 -2.32 -3.57 -33.00
N THR A 2 -3.63 -3.83 -33.10
CA THR A 2 -4.44 -3.59 -34.31
C THR A 2 -4.41 -2.13 -34.81
N THR A 3 -4.41 -1.14 -33.92
CA THR A 3 -4.45 0.29 -34.32
C THR A 3 -3.17 0.77 -35.01
N ILE A 4 -1.99 0.31 -34.56
CA ILE A 4 -0.69 0.63 -35.19
C ILE A 4 -0.54 -0.13 -36.51
N GLY A 5 -1.03 -1.37 -36.56
CA GLY A 5 -1.07 -2.15 -37.81
C GLY A 5 -1.91 -1.47 -38.88
N ASN A 6 -3.11 -1.01 -38.52
CA ASN A 6 -3.99 -0.28 -39.44
C ASN A 6 -3.38 1.05 -39.89
N LEU A 7 -2.68 1.77 -39.02
CA LEU A 7 -1.96 3.00 -39.40
C LEU A 7 -0.87 2.70 -40.44
N ARG A 8 -0.07 1.65 -40.23
CA ARG A 8 0.98 1.27 -41.19
C ARG A 8 0.44 0.89 -42.55
N LEU A 9 -0.70 0.21 -42.59
CA LEU A 9 -1.36 -0.12 -43.86
C LEU A 9 -1.80 1.18 -44.56
N LEU A 10 -2.43 2.10 -43.84
CA LEU A 10 -2.85 3.39 -44.40
C LEU A 10 -1.67 4.25 -44.88
N GLU A 11 -0.54 4.24 -44.15
CA GLU A 11 0.71 4.89 -44.58
C GLU A 11 1.26 4.26 -45.85
N GLN A 12 1.24 2.93 -45.96
CA GLN A 12 1.66 2.24 -47.16
C GLN A 12 0.76 2.57 -48.36
N ASP A 13 -0.57 2.54 -48.18
CA ASP A 13 -1.53 2.89 -49.22
C ASP A 13 -1.30 4.34 -49.70
N TYR A 14 -1.07 5.27 -48.76
CA TYR A 14 -0.72 6.66 -49.08
C TYR A 14 0.57 6.78 -49.90
N ASP A 15 1.63 6.06 -49.52
CA ASP A 15 2.90 6.07 -50.25
C ASP A 15 2.74 5.48 -51.67
N GLU A 16 1.91 4.44 -51.81
CA GLU A 16 1.56 3.84 -53.09
C GLU A 16 0.79 4.83 -53.99
N ASP A 17 -0.17 5.57 -53.44
CA ASP A 17 -0.93 6.61 -54.16
C ASP A 17 -0.04 7.77 -54.61
N VAL A 18 0.87 8.23 -53.75
CA VAL A 18 1.85 9.28 -54.10
C VAL A 18 2.78 8.81 -55.22
N ALA A 19 3.26 7.56 -55.14
CA ALA A 19 4.10 6.97 -56.18
C ALA A 19 3.34 6.81 -57.50
N ALA A 20 2.08 6.37 -57.44
CA ALA A 20 1.21 6.22 -58.59
C ALA A 20 0.92 7.56 -59.26
N ALA A 21 0.61 8.61 -58.49
CA ALA A 21 0.45 9.97 -58.98
C ALA A 21 1.69 10.45 -59.75
N ALA A 22 2.88 10.28 -59.17
CA ALA A 22 4.13 10.66 -59.82
C ALA A 22 4.38 9.88 -61.12
N ASP A 23 4.03 8.58 -61.15
CA ASP A 23 4.18 7.75 -62.34
C ASP A 23 3.21 8.12 -63.46
N TRP A 24 1.95 8.38 -63.13
CA TRP A 24 0.96 8.87 -64.08
C TRP A 24 1.33 10.26 -64.62
N GLY A 25 1.91 11.13 -63.80
CA GLY A 25 2.44 12.42 -64.25
C GLY A 25 3.59 12.27 -65.26
N ARG A 26 4.53 11.34 -65.02
CA ARG A 26 5.59 11.03 -66.00
C ARG A 26 5.03 10.48 -67.31
N LYS A 27 4.05 9.57 -67.24
CA LYS A 27 3.38 9.00 -68.42
C LYS A 27 2.61 10.07 -69.20
N ALA A 28 1.92 10.97 -68.51
CA ALA A 28 1.23 12.10 -69.13
C ALA A 28 2.19 13.01 -69.88
N LEU A 29 3.32 13.37 -69.25
CA LEU A 29 4.34 14.20 -69.87
C LEU A 29 4.92 13.54 -71.13
N ALA A 30 5.30 12.26 -71.04
CA ALA A 30 5.84 11.52 -72.17
C ALA A 30 4.83 11.40 -73.33
N ALA A 31 3.55 11.17 -73.02
CA ALA A 31 2.49 11.13 -74.02
C ALA A 31 2.29 12.50 -74.70
N SER A 32 2.28 13.59 -73.92
CA SER A 32 2.17 14.95 -74.45
C SER A 32 3.36 15.31 -75.35
N GLN A 33 4.59 15.01 -74.93
CA GLN A 33 5.78 15.21 -75.76
C GLN A 33 5.70 14.44 -77.07
N LYS A 34 5.20 13.19 -77.01
CA LYS A 34 5.04 12.39 -78.23
C LYS A 34 3.97 12.94 -79.16
N ALA A 35 2.89 13.49 -78.63
CA ALA A 35 1.87 14.16 -79.42
C ALA A 35 2.45 15.38 -80.14
N ASP A 36 3.26 16.19 -79.46
CA ASP A 36 3.94 17.36 -80.04
C ASP A 36 4.89 16.97 -81.17
N GLU A 37 5.68 15.91 -81.00
CA GLU A 37 6.54 15.37 -82.06
C GLU A 37 5.75 14.94 -83.30
N LEU A 38 4.66 14.18 -83.11
CA LEU A 38 3.82 13.70 -84.21
C LEU A 38 3.15 14.87 -84.95
N ARG A 39 2.70 15.88 -84.20
CA ARG A 39 2.10 17.09 -84.76
C ARG A 39 3.11 17.87 -85.59
N ALA A 40 4.34 18.01 -85.11
CA ALA A 40 5.43 18.64 -85.85
C ALA A 40 5.83 17.84 -87.11
N GLY A 41 5.69 16.50 -87.05
CA GLY A 41 5.89 15.60 -88.19
C GLY A 41 4.73 15.54 -89.20
N GLY A 42 3.65 16.29 -88.97
CA GLY A 42 2.48 16.33 -89.85
C GLY A 42 1.45 15.21 -89.62
N ASP A 43 1.62 14.35 -88.61
CA ASP A 43 0.66 13.32 -88.22
C ASP A 43 -0.30 13.84 -87.14
N ALA A 44 -1.31 14.61 -87.57
CA ALA A 44 -2.31 15.17 -86.67
C ALA A 44 -3.14 14.08 -85.95
N ALA A 45 -3.50 13.00 -86.65
CA ALA A 45 -4.30 11.92 -86.07
C ALA A 45 -3.53 11.15 -84.98
N GLY A 46 -2.24 10.91 -85.21
CA GLY A 46 -1.34 10.35 -84.20
C GLY A 46 -1.19 11.27 -83.00
N ALA A 47 -1.01 12.57 -83.23
CA ALA A 47 -0.92 13.56 -82.16
C ALA A 47 -2.18 13.55 -81.25
N ASP A 48 -3.38 13.61 -81.85
CA ASP A 48 -4.64 13.59 -81.11
C ASP A 48 -4.80 12.32 -80.26
N LYS A 49 -4.30 11.17 -80.76
CA LYS A 49 -4.31 9.91 -80.00
C LYS A 49 -3.44 10.00 -78.74
N PHE A 50 -2.23 10.56 -78.86
CA PHE A 50 -1.33 10.72 -77.71
C PHE A 50 -1.79 11.82 -76.74
N ASP A 51 -2.42 12.89 -77.23
CA ASP A 51 -3.07 13.90 -76.37
C ASP A 51 -4.20 13.29 -75.54
N ASN A 52 -4.99 12.40 -76.13
CA ASN A 52 -6.03 11.67 -75.39
C ASN A 52 -5.43 10.73 -74.34
N LEU A 53 -4.30 10.08 -74.63
CA LEU A 53 -3.57 9.27 -73.63
C LEU A 53 -3.02 10.13 -72.49
N ALA A 54 -2.48 11.32 -72.80
CA ALA A 54 -2.01 12.26 -71.79
C ALA A 54 -3.16 12.70 -70.87
N LYS A 55 -4.34 13.02 -71.42
CA LYS A 55 -5.54 13.35 -70.62
C LYS A 55 -5.98 12.22 -69.70
N VAL A 56 -5.97 10.97 -70.19
CA VAL A 56 -6.30 9.80 -69.35
C VAL A 56 -5.27 9.62 -68.24
N ALA A 57 -3.98 9.78 -68.54
CA ALA A 57 -2.92 9.70 -67.53
C ALA A 57 -3.05 10.80 -66.47
N ILE A 58 -3.34 12.04 -66.86
CA ILE A 58 -3.62 13.15 -65.92
C ILE A 58 -4.85 12.86 -65.06
N GLY A 59 -5.92 12.30 -65.64
CA GLY A 59 -7.10 11.91 -64.87
C GLY A 59 -6.77 10.88 -63.78
N LYS A 60 -5.90 9.91 -64.08
CA LYS A 60 -5.42 8.93 -63.10
C LYS A 60 -4.49 9.55 -62.06
N GLN A 61 -3.60 10.45 -62.47
CA GLN A 61 -2.75 11.21 -61.54
C GLN A 61 -3.61 11.96 -60.52
N ILE A 62 -4.59 12.74 -60.98
CA ILE A 62 -5.48 13.53 -60.10
C ILE A 62 -6.26 12.63 -59.14
N SER A 63 -6.70 11.45 -59.60
CA SER A 63 -7.38 10.47 -58.73
C SER A 63 -6.48 10.04 -57.57
N SER A 64 -5.26 9.57 -57.87
CA SER A 64 -4.31 9.13 -56.84
C SER A 64 -3.85 10.27 -55.93
N GLU A 65 -3.66 11.49 -56.47
CA GLU A 65 -3.41 12.68 -55.65
C GLU A 65 -4.58 12.98 -54.70
N GLY A 66 -5.82 12.81 -55.17
CA GLY A 66 -7.02 12.99 -54.36
C GLY A 66 -7.13 11.96 -53.22
N GLU A 67 -6.81 10.69 -53.50
CA GLU A 67 -6.77 9.61 -52.51
C GLU A 67 -5.71 9.90 -51.43
N ALA A 68 -4.48 10.22 -51.84
CA ALA A 68 -3.40 10.60 -50.94
C ALA A 68 -3.74 11.83 -50.07
N ASN A 69 -4.30 12.88 -50.66
CA ASN A 69 -4.73 14.08 -49.94
C ASN A 69 -5.85 13.83 -48.95
N THR A 70 -6.72 12.85 -49.23
CA THR A 70 -7.80 12.46 -48.32
C THR A 70 -7.27 11.64 -47.14
N ALA A 71 -6.29 10.77 -47.38
CA ALA A 71 -5.70 9.92 -46.35
C ALA A 71 -4.78 10.69 -45.39
N LYS A 72 -4.05 11.69 -45.90
CA LYS A 72 -3.01 12.41 -45.16
C LYS A 72 -3.45 12.99 -43.79
N PRO A 73 -4.57 13.73 -43.67
CA PRO A 73 -4.99 14.26 -42.37
C PRO A 73 -5.25 13.17 -41.32
N THR A 74 -5.79 12.02 -41.75
CA THR A 74 -6.03 10.88 -40.87
C THR A 74 -4.72 10.24 -40.43
N ILE A 75 -3.75 10.06 -41.34
CA ILE A 75 -2.41 9.56 -41.01
C ILE A 75 -1.73 10.48 -40.00
N ASP A 76 -1.73 11.79 -40.25
CA ASP A 76 -1.08 12.77 -39.38
C ASP A 76 -1.69 12.76 -37.97
N ALA A 77 -3.03 12.69 -37.86
CA ALA A 77 -3.72 12.59 -36.58
C ALA A 77 -3.39 11.30 -35.83
N GLN A 78 -3.37 10.16 -36.52
CA GLN A 78 -3.10 8.86 -35.92
C GLN A 78 -1.64 8.72 -35.48
N ASN A 79 -0.69 9.32 -36.22
CA ASN A 79 0.71 9.38 -35.81
C ASN A 79 0.87 10.14 -34.48
N GLN A 80 0.20 11.29 -34.32
CA GLN A 80 0.22 12.02 -33.05
C GLN A 80 -0.35 11.19 -31.88
N VAL A 81 -1.40 10.41 -32.12
CA VAL A 81 -1.96 9.51 -31.10
C VAL A 81 -0.96 8.42 -30.74
N VAL A 82 -0.32 7.80 -31.74
CA VAL A 82 0.68 6.76 -31.53
C VAL A 82 1.89 7.29 -30.76
N ASP A 83 2.35 8.51 -31.04
CA ASP A 83 3.48 9.10 -30.33
C ASP A 83 3.13 9.40 -28.86
N LYS A 84 1.94 9.96 -28.58
CA LYS A 84 1.46 10.12 -27.20
C LYS A 84 1.34 8.78 -26.47
N LEU A 85 0.88 7.72 -27.14
CA LEU A 85 0.81 6.38 -26.55
C LEU A 85 2.19 5.80 -26.25
N LYS A 86 3.18 6.02 -27.13
CA LYS A 86 4.57 5.60 -26.89
C LYS A 86 5.18 6.34 -25.71
N ASP A 87 5.01 7.66 -25.64
CA ASP A 87 5.52 8.48 -24.54
C ASP A 87 4.87 8.08 -23.21
N GLY A 88 3.54 7.91 -23.20
CA GLY A 88 2.81 7.42 -22.04
C GLY A 88 3.28 6.03 -21.60
N LEU A 89 3.50 5.11 -22.55
CA LEU A 89 4.02 3.77 -22.25
C LEU A 89 5.42 3.82 -21.63
N ASN A 90 6.31 4.69 -22.14
CA ASN A 90 7.65 4.88 -21.59
C ASN A 90 7.58 5.45 -20.17
N GLY A 91 6.70 6.43 -19.92
CA GLY A 91 6.45 6.95 -18.57
C GLY A 91 5.95 5.89 -17.61
N LEU A 92 5.02 5.02 -18.04
CA LEU A 92 4.52 3.91 -17.23
C LEU A 92 5.60 2.87 -16.92
N LYS A 93 6.51 2.60 -17.88
CA LYS A 93 7.66 1.72 -17.64
C LYS A 93 8.59 2.29 -16.58
N ALA A 94 8.94 3.58 -16.68
CA ALA A 94 9.76 4.25 -15.67
C ALA A 94 9.08 4.24 -14.29
N LYS A 95 7.78 4.54 -14.22
CA LYS A 95 7.05 4.50 -12.95
C LYS A 95 6.99 3.09 -12.37
N ARG A 96 6.85 2.07 -13.21
CA ARG A 96 6.91 0.67 -12.77
C ARG A 96 8.26 0.32 -12.16
N GLU A 97 9.36 0.77 -12.75
CA GLU A 97 10.71 0.56 -12.19
C GLU A 97 10.87 1.23 -10.83
N GLU A 98 10.42 2.47 -10.68
CA GLU A 98 10.39 3.19 -9.40
C GLU A 98 9.57 2.44 -8.34
N LEU A 99 8.36 1.97 -8.69
CA LEU A 99 7.50 1.21 -7.78
C LEU A 99 8.11 -0.15 -7.40
N VAL A 100 8.81 -0.81 -8.32
CA VAL A 100 9.54 -2.05 -8.03
C VAL A 100 10.68 -1.79 -7.05
N ALA A 101 11.45 -0.72 -7.24
CA ALA A 101 12.50 -0.31 -6.31
C ALA A 101 11.91 0.00 -4.92
N LYS A 102 10.81 0.76 -4.85
CA LYS A 102 10.14 1.10 -3.59
C LYS A 102 9.60 -0.13 -2.88
N ARG A 103 9.00 -1.07 -3.62
CA ARG A 103 8.57 -2.36 -3.07
C ARG A 103 9.76 -3.12 -2.46
N ASN A 104 10.89 -3.20 -3.17
CA ASN A 104 12.07 -3.91 -2.66
C ASN A 104 12.60 -3.26 -1.38
N GLU A 105 12.64 -1.93 -1.30
CA GLU A 105 13.00 -1.17 -0.10
C GLU A 105 12.07 -1.50 1.08
N LEU A 106 10.75 -1.47 0.86
CA LEU A 106 9.75 -1.76 1.90
C LEU A 106 9.84 -3.21 2.39
N VAL A 107 10.06 -4.17 1.49
CA VAL A 107 10.28 -5.58 1.85
C VAL A 107 11.54 -5.73 2.71
N ALA A 108 12.64 -5.05 2.36
CA ALA A 108 13.85 -5.09 3.16
C ALA A 108 13.64 -4.49 4.57
N ARG A 109 12.94 -3.35 4.67
CA ARG A 109 12.59 -2.75 5.97
C ARG A 109 11.70 -3.65 6.81
N ALA A 110 10.71 -4.30 6.21
CA ALA A 110 9.84 -5.24 6.90
C ALA A 110 10.64 -6.42 7.50
N LYS A 111 11.57 -6.99 6.71
CA LYS A 111 12.46 -8.07 7.18
C LYS A 111 13.36 -7.63 8.34
N VAL A 112 13.90 -6.41 8.30
CA VAL A 112 14.70 -5.86 9.40
C VAL A 112 13.86 -5.66 10.66
N ALA A 113 12.65 -5.10 10.52
CA ALA A 113 11.75 -4.92 11.65
C ALA A 113 11.32 -6.25 12.27
N GLU A 114 11.04 -7.26 11.46
CA GLU A 114 10.74 -8.62 11.91
C GLU A 114 11.91 -9.23 12.69
N ALA A 115 13.14 -9.12 12.17
CA ALA A 115 14.34 -9.59 12.87
C ALA A 115 14.58 -8.84 14.19
N GLN A 116 14.34 -7.53 14.23
CA GLN A 116 14.44 -6.75 15.47
C GLN A 116 13.39 -7.19 16.51
N SER A 117 12.15 -7.45 16.10
CA SER A 117 11.12 -8.00 16.99
C SER A 117 11.55 -9.34 17.57
N GLN A 118 12.02 -10.26 16.72
CA GLN A 118 12.50 -11.58 17.17
C GLN A 118 13.63 -11.48 18.20
N VAL A 119 14.59 -10.56 18.00
CA VAL A 119 15.68 -10.33 18.97
C VAL A 119 15.15 -9.78 20.29
N ILE A 120 14.22 -8.81 20.26
CA ILE A 120 13.62 -8.25 21.48
C ILE A 120 12.84 -9.34 22.24
N ASP A 121 12.07 -10.17 21.54
CA ASP A 121 11.30 -11.25 22.15
C ASP A 121 12.22 -12.33 22.76
N ALA A 122 13.37 -12.62 22.12
CA ALA A 122 14.39 -13.51 22.66
C ALA A 122 15.11 -12.92 23.90
N ILE A 123 15.38 -11.62 23.95
CA ILE A 123 15.97 -10.99 25.15
C ILE A 123 14.99 -11.03 26.32
N LYS A 124 13.70 -10.74 26.08
CA LYS A 124 12.67 -10.85 27.11
C LYS A 124 12.53 -12.26 27.67
N SER A 125 12.63 -13.29 26.83
CA SER A 125 12.53 -14.68 27.30
C SER A 125 13.76 -15.11 28.11
N VAL A 126 14.95 -14.56 27.81
CA VAL A 126 16.16 -14.76 28.61
C VAL A 126 16.08 -14.07 29.97
N ASP A 127 15.56 -12.83 30.03
CA ASP A 127 15.35 -12.07 31.27
C ASP A 127 14.37 -12.80 32.23
N VAL A 128 13.33 -13.43 31.68
CA VAL A 128 12.39 -14.28 32.44
C VAL A 128 13.03 -15.59 32.94
N MET A 129 14.13 -16.04 32.34
CA MET A 129 14.86 -17.25 32.73
C MET A 129 16.06 -16.95 33.64
N ASP A 130 16.24 -15.70 34.09
CA ASP A 130 17.26 -15.37 35.10
C ASP A 130 16.81 -15.90 36.48
N PRO A 131 17.53 -16.88 37.07
CA PRO A 131 17.17 -17.47 38.36
C PRO A 131 17.21 -16.47 39.53
N THR A 132 17.83 -15.30 39.37
CA THR A 132 17.81 -14.24 40.39
C THR A 132 16.47 -13.49 40.44
N SER A 133 15.74 -13.41 39.32
CA SER A 133 14.41 -12.79 39.24
C SER A 133 13.32 -13.65 39.89
N ASP A 134 13.43 -14.97 39.77
CA ASP A 134 12.55 -15.94 40.45
C ASP A 134 12.79 -15.97 41.96
N LEU A 135 14.04 -15.80 42.40
CA LEU A 135 14.38 -15.72 43.82
C LEU A 135 13.74 -14.50 44.48
N GLY A 136 13.83 -13.32 43.85
CA GLY A 136 13.20 -12.10 44.36
C GLY A 136 11.67 -12.20 44.47
N ARG A 137 11.00 -12.86 43.51
CA ARG A 137 9.55 -13.14 43.59
C ARG A 137 9.19 -14.11 44.71
N PHE A 138 10.04 -15.10 44.98
CA PHE A 138 9.86 -16.03 46.09
C PHE A 138 10.05 -15.32 47.44
N GLU A 139 11.07 -14.48 47.57
CA GLU A 139 11.33 -13.68 48.78
C GLU A 139 10.17 -12.71 49.09
N GLU A 140 9.64 -12.01 48.09
CA GLU A 140 8.46 -11.14 48.24
C GLU A 140 7.23 -11.93 48.73
N LYS A 141 7.04 -13.14 48.19
CA LYS A 141 5.94 -14.02 48.60
C LYS A 141 6.12 -14.54 50.03
N ILE A 142 7.34 -14.92 50.40
CA ILE A 142 7.68 -15.35 51.78
C ILE A 142 7.44 -14.19 52.75
N ARG A 143 7.95 -12.99 52.48
CA ARG A 143 7.77 -11.82 53.34
C ARG A 143 6.29 -11.49 53.58
N ARG A 144 5.44 -11.65 52.56
CA ARG A 144 3.98 -11.42 52.69
C ARG A 144 3.30 -12.49 53.57
N GLU A 145 3.68 -13.75 53.42
CA GLU A 145 3.15 -14.81 54.30
C GLU A 145 3.66 -14.65 55.74
N GLU A 146 4.93 -14.27 55.93
CA GLU A 146 5.48 -13.94 57.25
C GLU A 146 4.74 -12.78 57.91
N ALA A 147 4.46 -11.69 57.18
CA ALA A 147 3.66 -10.58 57.67
C ALA A 147 2.23 -10.99 58.05
N LYS A 148 1.62 -11.91 57.29
CA LYS A 148 0.29 -12.44 57.58
C LYS A 148 0.29 -13.31 58.84
N VAL A 149 1.31 -14.14 59.02
CA VAL A 149 1.47 -14.98 60.23
C VAL A 149 1.70 -14.10 61.46
N LEU A 150 2.57 -13.09 61.36
CA LEU A 150 2.79 -12.12 62.43
C LEU A 150 1.51 -11.39 62.82
N GLY A 151 0.73 -10.90 61.85
CA GLY A 151 -0.56 -10.26 62.12
C GLY A 151 -1.58 -11.21 62.76
N GLN A 152 -1.57 -12.49 62.40
CA GLN A 152 -2.43 -13.50 63.05
C GLN A 152 -1.99 -13.80 64.49
N GLN A 153 -0.69 -13.82 64.76
CA GLN A 153 -0.16 -13.99 66.12
C GLN A 153 -0.50 -12.79 67.01
N GLU A 154 -0.42 -11.58 66.47
CA GLU A 154 -0.78 -10.35 67.19
C GLU A 154 -2.27 -10.33 67.56
N LEU A 155 -3.16 -10.70 66.61
CA LEU A 155 -4.60 -10.86 66.88
C LEU A 155 -4.92 -11.95 67.92
N ALA A 156 -4.17 -13.06 67.90
CA ALA A 156 -4.29 -14.12 68.89
C ALA A 156 -3.84 -13.67 70.29
N ALA A 157 -2.79 -12.84 70.37
CA ALA A 157 -2.35 -12.24 71.63
C ALA A 157 -3.39 -11.26 72.18
N SER A 158 -3.93 -10.37 71.35
CA SER A 158 -4.99 -9.43 71.78
C SER A 158 -6.29 -10.12 72.23
N THR A 159 -6.62 -11.28 71.66
CA THR A 159 -7.80 -12.08 72.08
C THR A 159 -7.56 -12.88 73.36
N LEU A 160 -6.31 -13.19 73.72
CA LEU A 160 -5.94 -13.75 75.01
C LEU A 160 -5.95 -12.68 76.11
N ASP A 161 -5.42 -11.49 75.82
CA ASP A 161 -5.43 -10.36 76.75
C ASP A 161 -6.88 -9.93 77.08
N ALA A 162 -7.76 -9.83 76.06
CA ALA A 162 -9.18 -9.54 76.28
C ALA A 162 -9.90 -10.60 77.12
N GLN A 163 -9.47 -11.87 77.06
CA GLN A 163 -10.00 -12.92 77.93
C GLN A 163 -9.49 -12.80 79.38
N PHE A 164 -8.24 -12.39 79.57
CA PHE A 164 -7.71 -12.11 80.91
C PHE A 164 -8.39 -10.91 81.57
N GLU A 165 -8.64 -9.85 80.80
CA GLU A 165 -9.34 -8.66 81.30
C GLU A 165 -10.77 -9.01 81.75
N SER A 166 -11.44 -9.94 81.06
CA SER A 166 -12.75 -10.46 81.49
C SER A 166 -12.71 -11.33 82.77
N LEU A 167 -11.56 -11.91 83.12
CA LEU A 167 -11.40 -12.70 84.34
C LEU A 167 -11.09 -11.84 85.56
N ASP A 168 -10.39 -10.71 85.39
CA ASP A 168 -10.20 -9.72 86.45
C ASP A 168 -11.53 -9.04 86.84
N ASP A 169 -12.43 -8.81 85.88
CA ASP A 169 -13.78 -8.25 86.14
C ASP A 169 -14.62 -9.17 87.04
N VAL A 170 -14.49 -10.49 86.88
CA VAL A 170 -15.12 -11.49 87.77
C VAL A 170 -14.51 -11.48 89.17
N GLY A 171 -13.23 -11.14 89.30
CA GLY A 171 -12.56 -10.96 90.60
C GLY A 171 -13.08 -9.74 91.37
N GLU A 172 -13.32 -8.63 90.68
CA GLU A 172 -13.91 -7.42 91.28
C GLU A 172 -15.35 -7.67 91.77
N GLU A 173 -16.18 -8.37 91.00
CA GLU A 173 -17.55 -8.72 91.45
C GLU A 173 -17.54 -9.54 92.75
N ILE A 174 -16.64 -10.52 92.87
CA ILE A 174 -16.49 -11.35 94.08
C ILE A 174 -16.03 -10.51 95.28
N GLU A 175 -15.09 -9.57 95.09
CA GLU A 175 -14.62 -8.70 96.16
C GLU A 175 -15.70 -7.71 96.62
N ILE A 176 -16.48 -7.16 95.69
CA ILE A 176 -17.62 -6.29 95.99
C ILE A 176 -18.66 -7.04 96.81
N GLU A 177 -18.98 -8.28 96.44
CA GLU A 177 -19.97 -9.11 97.15
C GLU A 177 -19.48 -9.49 98.56
N ALA A 178 -18.19 -9.78 98.72
CA ALA A 178 -17.57 -10.00 100.03
C ALA A 178 -17.64 -8.77 100.95
N ARG A 179 -17.35 -7.57 100.41
CA ARG A 179 -17.43 -6.31 101.17
C ARG A 179 -18.88 -5.94 101.53
N LEU A 180 -19.84 -6.21 100.64
CA LEU A 180 -21.27 -6.00 100.92
C LEU A 180 -21.77 -6.93 102.04
N SER A 181 -21.31 -8.18 102.06
CA SER A 181 -21.62 -9.16 103.11
C SER A 181 -21.05 -8.74 104.48
N ALA A 182 -19.82 -8.22 104.51
CA ALA A 182 -19.19 -7.68 105.71
C ALA A 182 -19.93 -6.45 106.26
N LEU A 183 -20.43 -5.57 105.38
CA LEU A 183 -21.22 -4.40 105.78
C LEU A 183 -22.58 -4.79 106.38
N LYS A 184 -23.22 -5.85 105.87
CA LYS A 184 -24.48 -6.38 106.41
C LYS A 184 -24.32 -7.07 107.76
N SER A 185 -23.14 -7.62 108.06
CA SER A 185 -22.87 -8.36 109.30
C SER A 185 -22.28 -7.50 110.43
N GLY A 186 -21.74 -6.30 110.13
CA GLY A 186 -21.17 -5.37 111.11
C GLY A 186 -22.12 -4.35 111.76
N GLY A 187 -23.40 -4.30 111.37
CA GLY A 187 -24.35 -3.25 111.79
C GLY A 187 -25.10 -3.49 113.11
N GLN A 188 -24.86 -4.60 113.83
CA GLN A 188 -25.68 -4.98 114.98
C GLN A 188 -24.84 -5.37 116.22
N LYS A 189 -24.16 -4.40 116.84
CA LYS A 189 -23.87 -4.34 118.29
C LYS A 189 -23.09 -3.08 118.69
N ALA A 190 -23.80 -2.04 119.13
CA ALA A 190 -23.36 -1.06 120.15
C ALA A 190 -24.57 -0.24 120.65
N ILE A 191 -25.30 -0.83 121.61
CA ILE A 191 -26.03 -0.28 122.76
C ILE A 191 -26.63 1.15 122.65
N GLY A 192 -27.96 1.16 122.72
CA GLY A 192 -28.88 2.22 123.14
C GLY A 192 -30.28 1.63 123.22
#